data_AF-A0A1V5FYR0-F1
#
_entry.id   AF-A0A1V5FYR0-F1
#
_cell.length_a   1.000
_cell.length_b   1.000
_cell.length_c   1.000
_cell.angle_alpha   90.00
_cell.angle_beta   90.00
_cell.angle_gamma   90.00
#
_symmetry.space_group_name_H-M   'P 1'
#
loop_
_entity.id
_entity.type
_entity.pdbx_description
1 polymer ?
#
loop_
_entity_poly.entity_id
_entity_poly.type
_entity_poly.pdbx_seq_one_letter_code
_entity_poly.pdbx_strand_id
1 'polypeptide(L)'
;MSEAPRPRLAAAQLGIAAAFLALAGALWLNVWGRVAPVPALAPVEARFLTTHSVRDPLEGLPSIVKAGFVYNCNSCHQHFQFPAIGGRRMAEHESIVMDHGLNSNCFNCHNPDNLETLLNIDRAAIPFEDSPVLCRKCHGPQYRDWAGGSHGRPNGHWRADSGPSIKLTCVACHDPHAPVFEPIEPAPPPLGRPAAQGGSAADSPDSKEERHG
;
A
#
# COMPACT_ATOMS: atom_id res chain seq x y z
N MET A 1 62.54 17.79 16.83
CA MET A 1 62.22 19.23 16.95
C MET A 1 60.76 19.31 17.39
N SER A 2 60.52 19.60 18.67
CA SER A 2 59.17 19.66 19.25
C SER A 2 58.75 21.12 19.25
N GLU A 3 57.84 21.51 18.35
CA GLU A 3 57.36 22.89 18.25
C GLU A 3 56.42 23.15 19.43
N ALA A 4 56.84 24.04 20.34
CA ALA A 4 56.05 24.39 21.51
C ALA A 4 54.72 25.03 21.07
N PRO A 5 53.57 24.60 21.63
CA PRO A 5 52.28 25.14 21.23
C PRO A 5 52.21 26.64 21.52
N ARG A 6 51.92 27.43 20.49
CA ARG A 6 51.85 28.89 20.59
C ARG A 6 50.71 29.27 21.54
N PRO A 7 50.94 30.06 22.60
CA PRO A 7 49.97 30.29 23.69
C PRO A 7 48.64 30.90 23.21
N ARG A 8 48.65 31.63 22.09
CA ARG A 8 47.44 32.18 21.46
C ARG A 8 46.53 31.10 20.84
N LEU A 9 47.10 29.98 20.38
CA LEU A 9 46.33 28.86 19.83
C LEU A 9 45.58 28.10 20.94
N ALA A 10 46.23 27.88 22.09
CA ALA A 10 45.65 27.22 23.24
C ALA A 10 44.50 28.03 23.88
N ALA A 11 44.66 29.35 23.99
CA ALA A 11 43.60 30.24 24.48
C ALA A 11 42.37 30.24 23.55
N ALA A 12 42.59 30.22 22.22
CA ALA A 12 41.51 30.13 21.24
C ALA A 12 40.75 28.80 21.33
N GLN A 13 41.46 27.68 21.51
CA GLN A 13 40.84 26.36 21.67
C GLN A 13 39.97 26.26 22.93
N LEU A 14 40.44 26.79 24.06
CA LEU A 14 39.66 26.84 25.30
C LEU A 14 38.40 27.71 25.16
N GLY A 15 38.52 28.86 24.48
CA GLY A 15 37.37 29.72 24.20
C GLY A 15 36.30 29.05 23.34
N ILE A 16 36.72 28.33 22.29
CA ILE A 16 35.82 27.56 21.42
C ILE A 16 35.13 26.43 22.21
N ALA A 17 35.88 25.67 23.02
CA ALA A 17 35.33 24.59 23.84
C ALA A 17 34.29 25.12 24.85
N ALA A 18 34.58 26.25 25.50
CA ALA A 18 33.64 26.90 26.41
C ALA A 18 32.36 27.36 25.69
N ALA A 19 32.47 27.90 24.48
CA ALA A 19 31.31 28.31 23.68
C ALA A 19 30.42 27.11 23.30
N PHE A 20 31.02 25.98 22.90
CA PHE A 20 30.27 24.75 22.61
C PHE A 20 29.60 24.17 23.87
N LEU A 21 30.26 24.19 25.02
CA LEU A 21 29.67 23.74 26.29
C LEU A 21 28.50 24.65 26.72
N ALA A 22 28.65 25.97 26.56
CA ALA A 22 27.57 26.91 26.84
C ALA A 22 26.37 26.70 25.90
N LEU A 23 26.62 26.49 24.60
CA LEU A 23 25.57 26.20 23.63
C LEU A 23 24.88 24.86 23.94
N ALA A 24 25.64 23.82 24.28
CA ALA A 24 25.11 22.52 24.68
C ALA A 24 24.24 22.63 25.92
N GLY A 25 24.68 23.39 26.93
CA GLY A 25 23.90 23.67 28.14
C GLY A 25 22.61 24.43 27.83
N ALA A 26 22.67 25.45 26.98
CA ALA A 26 21.50 26.23 26.59
C ALA A 26 20.49 25.42 25.75
N LEU A 27 20.96 24.51 24.90
CA LEU A 27 20.11 23.55 24.19
C LEU A 27 19.51 22.50 25.13
N TRP A 28 20.30 21.98 26.07
CA TRP A 28 19.84 21.01 27.07
C TRP A 28 18.75 21.58 27.98
N LEU A 29 18.93 22.83 28.40
CA LEU A 29 17.95 23.57 29.20
C LEU A 29 16.82 24.17 28.35
N ASN A 30 16.84 23.95 27.03
CA ASN A 30 15.85 24.45 26.09
C ASN A 30 15.58 25.96 26.23
N VAL A 31 16.64 26.74 26.50
CA VAL A 31 16.55 28.18 26.85
C VAL A 31 15.83 29.00 25.77
N TRP A 32 15.94 28.56 24.52
CA TRP A 32 15.29 29.20 23.37
C TRP A 32 14.14 28.39 22.78
N GLY A 33 13.79 27.24 23.37
CA GLY A 33 12.69 26.43 22.90
C GLY A 33 11.36 27.09 23.16
N ARG A 34 10.65 27.44 22.09
CA ARG A 34 9.23 27.78 22.18
C ARG A 34 8.43 26.55 21.82
N VAL A 35 7.58 26.10 22.72
CA VAL A 35 6.56 25.10 22.36
C VAL A 35 5.57 25.81 21.44
N ALA A 36 5.57 25.45 20.16
CA ALA A 36 4.54 25.90 19.25
C ALA A 36 3.21 25.30 19.73
N PRO A 37 2.15 26.09 19.92
CA PRO A 37 0.84 25.54 20.23
C PRO A 37 0.42 24.63 19.08
N VAL A 38 0.18 23.35 19.38
CA VAL A 38 -0.36 22.40 18.41
C VAL A 38 -1.87 22.65 18.37
N PRO A 39 -2.43 23.10 17.22
CA PRO A 39 -3.87 23.27 17.13
C PRO A 39 -4.56 21.93 17.35
N ALA A 40 -5.74 21.95 18.01
CA ALA A 40 -6.57 20.77 18.12
C ALA A 40 -6.96 20.32 16.69
N LEU A 41 -6.56 19.10 16.33
CA LEU A 41 -6.85 18.55 15.00
C LEU A 41 -8.29 18.04 15.00
N ALA A 42 -9.06 18.41 13.98
CA ALA A 42 -10.35 17.77 13.74
C ALA A 42 -10.11 16.27 13.47
N PRO A 43 -10.92 15.37 14.04
CA PRO A 43 -10.82 13.94 13.74
C PRO A 43 -10.98 13.70 12.24
N VAL A 44 -10.05 12.94 11.65
CA VAL A 44 -10.24 12.40 10.30
C VAL A 44 -11.36 11.38 10.34
N GLU A 45 -12.19 11.34 9.29
CA GLU A 45 -13.29 10.39 9.22
C GLU A 45 -12.78 8.94 9.33
N ALA A 46 -13.49 8.11 10.11
CA ALA A 46 -13.04 6.74 10.42
C ALA A 46 -12.81 5.86 9.18
N ARG A 47 -13.46 6.18 8.05
CA ARG A 47 -13.25 5.48 6.77
C ARG A 47 -11.80 5.54 6.28
N PHE A 48 -11.05 6.59 6.62
CA PHE A 48 -9.64 6.72 6.25
C PHE A 48 -8.69 6.01 7.23
N LEU A 49 -9.20 5.56 8.38
CA LEU A 49 -8.41 4.89 9.42
C LEU A 49 -8.61 3.37 9.42
N THR A 50 -9.51 2.86 8.57
CA THR A 50 -9.81 1.43 8.51
C THR A 50 -8.63 0.63 7.94
N THR A 51 -8.35 -0.52 8.54
CA THR A 51 -7.38 -1.49 8.04
C THR A 51 -8.01 -2.50 7.08
N HIS A 52 -9.30 -2.40 6.77
CA HIS A 52 -9.94 -3.27 5.80
C HIS A 52 -9.31 -3.09 4.41
N SER A 53 -9.22 -4.20 3.68
CA SER A 53 -8.87 -4.22 2.27
C SER A 53 -10.01 -3.64 1.43
N VAL A 54 -9.70 -3.25 0.19
CA VAL A 54 -10.71 -2.72 -0.73
C VAL A 54 -11.66 -3.83 -1.18
N ARG A 55 -11.15 -5.05 -1.30
CA ARG A 55 -11.86 -6.26 -1.69
C ARG A 55 -11.58 -7.39 -0.71
N ASP A 56 -12.39 -8.43 -0.75
CA ASP A 56 -12.09 -9.67 -0.04
C ASP A 56 -10.70 -10.18 -0.50
N PRO A 57 -9.72 -10.34 0.43
CA PRO A 57 -8.39 -10.84 0.09
C PRO A 57 -8.39 -12.31 -0.33
N LEU A 58 -9.54 -12.99 -0.29
CA LEU A 58 -9.72 -14.42 -0.57
C LEU A 58 -8.85 -15.27 0.35
N GLU A 59 -8.85 -14.94 1.65
CA GLU A 59 -8.21 -15.71 2.74
C GLU A 59 -8.99 -17.00 3.05
N GLY A 60 -9.38 -17.74 2.01
CA GLY A 60 -10.22 -18.92 2.02
C GLY A 60 -10.69 -19.29 0.62
N LEU A 61 -11.39 -20.42 0.50
CA LEU A 61 -11.93 -20.84 -0.79
C LEU A 61 -13.09 -19.93 -1.20
N PRO A 62 -13.05 -19.33 -2.41
CA PRO A 62 -14.16 -18.54 -2.90
C PRO A 62 -15.41 -19.41 -3.01
N SER A 63 -16.54 -18.87 -2.58
CA SER A 63 -17.83 -19.53 -2.64
C SER A 63 -18.88 -18.63 -3.28
N ILE A 64 -19.89 -19.25 -3.87
CA ILE A 64 -21.05 -18.57 -4.45
C ILE A 64 -22.30 -18.95 -3.66
N VAL A 65 -23.20 -17.99 -3.47
CA VAL A 65 -24.51 -18.24 -2.86
C VAL A 65 -25.57 -18.25 -3.95
N LYS A 66 -26.29 -19.37 -4.09
CA LYS A 66 -27.37 -19.50 -5.05
C LYS A 66 -28.59 -20.16 -4.42
N ALA A 67 -29.75 -19.51 -4.53
CA ALA A 67 -31.01 -19.98 -3.94
C ALA A 67 -30.90 -20.33 -2.44
N GLY A 68 -30.07 -19.62 -1.67
CA GLY A 68 -29.86 -19.84 -0.24
C GLY A 68 -28.82 -20.91 0.12
N PHE A 69 -28.20 -21.56 -0.87
CA PHE A 69 -27.15 -22.56 -0.65
C PHE A 69 -25.77 -22.00 -1.02
N VAL A 70 -24.75 -22.43 -0.28
CA VAL A 70 -23.35 -22.08 -0.51
C VAL A 70 -22.71 -23.20 -1.34
N TYR A 71 -22.08 -22.84 -2.45
CA TYR A 71 -21.36 -23.76 -3.33
C TYR A 71 -19.90 -23.33 -3.47
N ASN A 72 -19.00 -24.30 -3.52
CA ASN A 72 -17.63 -24.08 -4.01
C ASN A 72 -17.57 -24.31 -5.54
N CYS A 73 -16.44 -23.96 -6.15
CA CYS A 73 -16.24 -24.08 -7.60
C CYS A 73 -16.44 -25.52 -8.08
N ASN A 74 -15.90 -26.50 -7.36
CA ASN A 74 -15.94 -27.91 -7.77
C ASN A 74 -17.32 -28.54 -7.59
N SER A 75 -18.23 -27.95 -6.81
CA SER A 75 -19.61 -28.44 -6.65
C SER A 75 -20.27 -28.68 -8.01
N CYS A 76 -20.07 -27.77 -8.96
CA CYS A 76 -20.49 -27.92 -10.34
C CYS A 76 -19.38 -28.52 -11.22
N HIS A 77 -18.15 -28.03 -11.12
CA HIS A 77 -17.08 -28.38 -12.07
C HIS A 77 -16.54 -29.82 -11.97
N GLN A 78 -16.85 -30.56 -10.91
CA GLN A 78 -16.59 -32.01 -10.87
C GLN A 78 -17.59 -32.81 -11.72
N HIS A 79 -18.76 -32.25 -12.03
CA HIS A 79 -19.85 -32.91 -12.76
C HIS A 79 -19.91 -32.52 -14.25
N PHE A 80 -19.26 -31.40 -14.63
CA PHE A 80 -19.30 -30.86 -15.97
C PHE A 80 -17.87 -30.60 -16.49
N GLN A 81 -17.53 -31.22 -17.62
CA GLN A 81 -16.28 -30.94 -18.31
C GLN A 81 -16.51 -29.83 -19.33
N PHE A 82 -15.79 -28.73 -19.19
CA PHE A 82 -15.87 -27.58 -20.09
C PHE A 82 -14.59 -27.48 -20.94
N PRO A 83 -14.70 -27.11 -22.22
CA PRO A 83 -13.52 -26.88 -23.04
C PRO A 83 -12.68 -25.74 -22.45
N ALA A 84 -11.37 -25.98 -22.36
CA ALA A 84 -10.43 -25.07 -21.74
C ALA A 84 -10.24 -23.74 -22.50
N ILE A 85 -10.79 -23.59 -23.70
CA ILE A 85 -10.63 -22.40 -24.54
C ILE A 85 -11.94 -22.09 -25.27
N GLY A 86 -12.36 -20.83 -25.25
CA GLY A 86 -13.39 -20.30 -26.16
C GLY A 86 -14.83 -20.74 -25.88
N GLY A 87 -15.16 -21.11 -24.64
CA GLY A 87 -16.54 -21.45 -24.24
C GLY A 87 -17.42 -20.22 -24.01
N ARG A 88 -18.68 -20.29 -24.41
CA ARG A 88 -19.71 -19.30 -24.02
C ARG A 88 -19.91 -19.38 -22.51
N ARG A 89 -19.96 -18.23 -21.81
CA ARG A 89 -20.42 -18.18 -20.41
C ARG A 89 -21.75 -18.93 -20.31
N MET A 90 -21.82 -19.88 -19.39
CA MET A 90 -23.07 -20.59 -19.06
C MET A 90 -24.04 -19.60 -18.39
N ALA A 91 -25.26 -20.04 -18.07
CA ALA A 91 -26.13 -19.29 -17.17
C ALA A 91 -25.48 -19.01 -15.79
N GLU A 92 -24.42 -19.77 -15.45
CA GLU A 92 -23.54 -19.50 -14.31
C GLU A 92 -22.33 -18.65 -14.76
N HIS A 93 -21.87 -17.76 -13.87
CA HIS A 93 -20.77 -16.81 -14.10
C HIS A 93 -21.11 -15.60 -14.98
N GLU A 94 -22.39 -15.29 -15.21
CA GLU A 94 -22.82 -14.09 -15.95
C GLU A 94 -22.35 -12.78 -15.31
N SER A 95 -22.11 -12.79 -13.99
CA SER A 95 -21.59 -11.65 -13.24
C SER A 95 -20.07 -11.45 -13.38
N ILE A 96 -19.34 -12.37 -14.01
CA ILE A 96 -17.89 -12.26 -14.19
C ILE A 96 -17.60 -11.59 -15.53
N VAL A 97 -17.03 -10.39 -15.49
CA VAL A 97 -16.57 -9.64 -16.66
C VAL A 97 -15.06 -9.79 -16.78
N MET A 98 -14.60 -10.37 -17.90
CA MET A 98 -13.18 -10.52 -18.20
C MET A 98 -12.66 -9.28 -18.94
N ASP A 99 -11.87 -8.47 -18.25
CA ASP A 99 -11.12 -7.33 -18.78
C ASP A 99 -9.65 -7.37 -18.27
N HIS A 100 -8.98 -8.49 -18.57
CA HIS A 100 -7.57 -8.72 -18.22
C HIS A 100 -6.67 -8.72 -19.48
N GLY A 101 -7.12 -8.11 -20.58
CA GLY A 101 -6.39 -8.08 -21.85
C GLY A 101 -6.20 -9.48 -22.45
N LEU A 102 -4.94 -9.86 -22.70
CA LEU A 102 -4.59 -11.15 -23.32
C LEU A 102 -4.93 -12.37 -22.44
N ASN A 103 -5.11 -12.17 -21.12
CA ASN A 103 -5.51 -13.22 -20.19
C ASN A 103 -7.03 -13.31 -20.04
N SER A 104 -7.74 -13.38 -21.17
CA SER A 104 -9.21 -13.39 -21.22
C SER A 104 -9.83 -14.79 -21.03
N ASN A 105 -9.04 -15.78 -20.62
CA ASN A 105 -9.49 -17.16 -20.43
C ASN A 105 -9.28 -17.58 -18.97
N CYS A 106 -10.33 -18.16 -18.37
CA CYS A 106 -10.35 -18.62 -16.99
C CYS A 106 -9.14 -19.53 -16.66
N PHE A 107 -8.80 -20.45 -17.56
CA PHE A 107 -7.76 -21.45 -17.33
C PHE A 107 -6.33 -20.96 -17.59
N ASN A 108 -6.14 -19.68 -17.93
CA ASN A 108 -4.81 -19.07 -17.88
C ASN A 108 -4.33 -18.90 -16.42
N CYS A 109 -5.29 -18.81 -15.50
CA CYS A 109 -5.09 -18.54 -14.08
C CYS A 109 -5.57 -19.69 -13.20
N HIS A 110 -6.74 -20.26 -13.50
CA HIS A 110 -7.33 -21.36 -12.75
C HIS A 110 -6.83 -22.73 -13.21
N ASN A 111 -6.72 -23.66 -12.26
CA ASN A 111 -6.37 -25.04 -12.56
C ASN A 111 -7.58 -25.80 -13.14
N PRO A 112 -7.51 -26.32 -14.37
CA PRO A 112 -8.63 -27.03 -15.01
C PRO A 112 -9.01 -28.33 -14.29
N ASP A 113 -8.07 -28.96 -13.57
CA ASP A 113 -8.31 -30.21 -12.85
C ASP A 113 -8.88 -29.96 -11.44
N ASN A 114 -8.71 -28.75 -10.90
CA ASN A 114 -9.22 -28.36 -9.60
C ASN A 114 -9.39 -26.84 -9.50
N LEU A 115 -10.61 -26.34 -9.68
CA LEU A 115 -10.91 -24.90 -9.67
C LEU A 115 -10.84 -24.24 -8.29
N GLU A 116 -10.63 -25.02 -7.23
CA GLU A 116 -10.27 -24.51 -5.91
C GLU A 116 -8.78 -24.12 -5.82
N THR A 117 -8.04 -24.28 -6.91
CA THR A 117 -6.63 -23.87 -7.01
C THR A 117 -6.35 -23.07 -8.29
N LEU A 118 -5.27 -22.31 -8.23
CA LEU A 118 -4.67 -21.60 -9.33
C LEU A 118 -3.57 -22.45 -9.97
N LEU A 119 -3.18 -22.15 -11.22
CA LEU A 119 -2.21 -22.93 -11.97
C LEU A 119 -0.93 -22.15 -12.27
N ASN A 120 0.18 -22.66 -11.76
CA ASN A 120 1.50 -22.11 -12.05
C ASN A 120 2.00 -22.50 -13.45
N ILE A 121 3.09 -21.89 -13.91
CA ILE A 121 3.71 -22.17 -15.22
C ILE A 121 4.26 -23.59 -15.33
N ASP A 122 4.72 -24.16 -14.22
CA ASP A 122 5.20 -25.55 -14.10
C ASP A 122 4.06 -26.55 -13.81
N ARG A 123 2.81 -26.08 -13.90
CA ARG A 123 1.58 -26.82 -13.53
C ARG A 123 1.44 -27.15 -12.05
N ALA A 124 2.27 -26.59 -11.16
CA ALA A 124 2.00 -26.69 -9.74
C ALA A 124 0.70 -25.96 -9.37
N ALA A 125 -0.06 -26.55 -8.46
CA ALA A 125 -1.23 -25.90 -7.87
C ALA A 125 -0.77 -24.79 -6.91
N ILE A 126 -1.39 -23.62 -7.02
CA ILE A 126 -1.20 -22.48 -6.13
C ILE A 126 -2.51 -22.24 -5.39
N PRO A 127 -2.53 -22.13 -4.05
CA PRO A 127 -3.74 -21.79 -3.33
C PRO A 127 -4.12 -20.32 -3.53
N PHE A 128 -5.38 -19.93 -3.31
CA PHE A 128 -5.86 -18.57 -3.65
C PHE A 128 -5.16 -17.47 -2.84
N GLU A 129 -4.84 -17.74 -1.58
CA GLU A 129 -4.07 -16.86 -0.69
C GLU A 129 -2.68 -16.52 -1.25
N ASP A 130 -2.11 -17.41 -2.07
CA ASP A 130 -0.82 -17.21 -2.74
C ASP A 130 -0.98 -16.63 -4.15
N SER A 131 -2.11 -15.96 -4.44
CA SER A 131 -2.33 -15.24 -5.69
C SER A 131 -1.16 -14.34 -6.14
N PRO A 132 -0.35 -13.68 -5.27
CA PRO A 132 0.82 -12.94 -5.73
C PRO A 132 1.84 -13.81 -6.51
N VAL A 133 1.96 -15.09 -6.15
CA VAL A 133 2.84 -16.05 -6.84
C VAL A 133 2.35 -16.30 -8.27
N LEU A 134 1.02 -16.43 -8.46
CA LEU A 134 0.42 -16.53 -9.79
C LEU A 134 0.65 -15.25 -10.59
N CYS A 135 0.33 -14.08 -10.01
CA CYS A 135 0.41 -12.79 -10.70
C CYS A 135 1.84 -12.49 -11.21
N ARG A 136 2.86 -12.92 -10.47
CA ARG A 136 4.28 -12.78 -10.86
C ARG A 136 4.62 -13.39 -12.22
N LYS A 137 3.87 -14.39 -12.70
CA LYS A 137 4.08 -15.00 -14.04
C LYS A 137 4.12 -13.94 -15.15
N CYS A 138 3.35 -12.87 -15.01
CA CYS A 138 3.27 -11.78 -15.98
C CYS A 138 3.62 -10.40 -15.38
N HIS A 139 3.26 -10.15 -14.12
CA HIS A 139 3.44 -8.87 -13.43
C HIS A 139 4.70 -8.85 -12.56
N GLY A 140 5.84 -9.20 -13.17
CA GLY A 140 7.13 -9.30 -12.47
C GLY A 140 7.56 -8.02 -11.73
N PRO A 141 7.54 -6.83 -12.37
CA PRO A 141 7.89 -5.57 -11.70
C PRO A 141 6.97 -5.26 -10.52
N GLN A 142 5.65 -5.40 -10.68
CA GLN A 142 4.68 -5.15 -9.61
C GLN A 142 4.88 -6.14 -8.46
N TYR A 143 5.14 -7.41 -8.76
CA TYR A 143 5.46 -8.41 -7.73
C TYR A 143 6.74 -8.06 -6.97
N ARG A 144 7.81 -7.65 -7.67
CA ARG A 144 9.07 -7.25 -7.03
C ARG A 144 8.83 -6.08 -6.07
N ASP A 145 8.08 -5.08 -6.51
CA ASP A 145 7.79 -3.89 -5.72
C ASP A 145 6.85 -4.25 -4.54
N TRP A 146 5.89 -5.16 -4.74
CA TRP A 146 5.05 -5.71 -3.69
C TRP A 146 5.88 -6.50 -2.66
N ALA A 147 6.77 -7.38 -3.11
CA ALA A 147 7.66 -8.15 -2.26
C ALA A 147 8.58 -7.23 -1.44
N GLY A 148 9.07 -6.14 -2.04
CA GLY A 148 9.84 -5.09 -1.38
C GLY A 148 9.01 -4.17 -0.47
N GLY A 149 7.68 -4.21 -0.56
CA GLY A 149 6.77 -3.39 0.24
C GLY A 149 6.54 -1.97 -0.28
N SER A 150 7.06 -1.63 -1.46
CA SER A 150 6.79 -0.35 -2.14
C SER A 150 5.48 -0.35 -2.92
N HIS A 151 4.91 -1.53 -3.20
CA HIS A 151 3.60 -1.70 -3.82
C HIS A 151 2.65 -2.49 -2.91
N GLY A 152 1.35 -2.17 -2.99
CA GLY A 152 0.34 -2.65 -2.06
C GLY A 152 0.29 -1.82 -0.78
N ARG A 153 -0.43 -2.33 0.23
CA ARG A 153 -0.64 -1.65 1.51
C ARG A 153 -0.15 -2.54 2.66
N PRO A 154 0.85 -2.12 3.45
CA PRO A 154 1.13 -2.74 4.74
C PRO A 154 0.01 -2.35 5.72
N ASN A 155 -0.57 -3.36 6.36
CA ASN A 155 -1.59 -3.22 7.39
C ASN A 155 -1.03 -3.58 8.76
N GLY A 156 -1.68 -3.10 9.81
CA GLY A 156 -1.25 -3.34 11.20
C GLY A 156 -0.18 -2.35 11.65
N HIS A 157 0.84 -2.84 12.35
CA HIS A 157 1.78 -1.99 13.08
C HIS A 157 3.10 -1.85 12.35
N TRP A 158 3.63 -0.61 12.32
CA TRP A 158 4.99 -0.36 11.84
C TRP A 158 6.05 -0.74 12.88
N ARG A 159 5.72 -0.60 14.18
CA ARG A 159 6.57 -1.09 15.27
C ARG A 159 6.22 -2.53 15.57
N ALA A 160 7.25 -3.39 15.55
CA ALA A 160 7.10 -4.79 15.89
C ALA A 160 6.61 -5.02 17.35
N ASP A 161 6.91 -4.10 18.27
CA ASP A 161 6.45 -4.17 19.67
C ASP A 161 4.96 -3.89 19.85
N SER A 162 4.33 -3.22 18.88
CA SER A 162 2.94 -2.78 18.95
C SER A 162 1.98 -3.81 18.33
N GLY A 163 2.49 -4.78 17.57
CA GLY A 163 1.71 -5.87 17.00
C GLY A 163 2.22 -6.30 15.62
N PRO A 164 1.50 -7.23 14.95
CA PRO A 164 1.90 -7.72 13.64
C PRO A 164 1.73 -6.66 12.54
N SER A 165 2.56 -6.80 11.51
CA SER A 165 2.42 -6.13 10.21
C SER A 165 2.01 -7.18 9.17
N ILE A 166 0.96 -6.89 8.41
CA ILE A 166 0.40 -7.81 7.41
C ILE A 166 0.53 -7.15 6.04
N LYS A 167 1.02 -7.90 5.06
CA LYS A 167 1.06 -7.46 3.67
C LYS A 167 -0.14 -8.04 2.93
N LEU A 168 -1.03 -7.18 2.46
CA LEU A 168 -2.19 -7.61 1.67
C LEU A 168 -1.75 -8.22 0.33
N THR A 169 -2.54 -9.17 -0.18
CA THR A 169 -2.35 -9.82 -1.48
C THR A 169 -2.78 -8.90 -2.63
N CYS A 170 -2.46 -9.28 -3.87
CA CYS A 170 -2.85 -8.51 -5.05
C CYS A 170 -4.39 -8.36 -5.17
N VAL A 171 -5.11 -9.43 -4.88
CA VAL A 171 -6.59 -9.49 -5.01
C VAL A 171 -7.33 -8.72 -3.93
N ALA A 172 -6.67 -8.38 -2.83
CA ALA A 172 -7.23 -7.52 -1.77
C ALA A 172 -7.52 -6.09 -2.27
N CYS A 173 -6.93 -5.70 -3.39
CA CYS A 173 -7.16 -4.39 -4.03
C CYS A 173 -7.65 -4.54 -5.47
N HIS A 174 -7.06 -5.44 -6.24
CA HIS A 174 -7.36 -5.62 -7.67
C HIS A 174 -8.42 -6.71 -7.88
N ASP A 175 -9.37 -6.48 -8.79
CA ASP A 175 -10.21 -7.56 -9.28
C ASP A 175 -9.38 -8.44 -10.24
N PRO A 176 -9.16 -9.74 -9.96
CA PRO A 176 -8.38 -10.59 -10.85
C PRO A 176 -9.00 -10.75 -12.24
N HIS A 177 -10.27 -10.43 -12.46
CA HIS A 177 -10.90 -10.46 -13.78
C HIS A 177 -10.89 -9.11 -14.48
N ALA A 178 -10.77 -8.01 -13.74
CA ALA A 178 -10.67 -6.63 -14.25
C ALA A 178 -9.66 -5.83 -13.40
N PRO A 179 -8.33 -6.05 -13.57
CA PRO A 179 -7.33 -5.65 -12.57
C PRO A 179 -7.03 -4.16 -12.50
N VAL A 180 -7.59 -3.33 -13.37
CA VAL A 180 -7.41 -1.88 -13.29
C VAL A 180 -7.95 -1.41 -11.94
N PHE A 181 -7.08 -0.78 -11.15
CA PHE A 181 -7.47 -0.27 -9.83
C PHE A 181 -8.15 1.09 -9.99
N GLU A 182 -9.41 1.15 -9.58
CA GLU A 182 -10.16 2.39 -9.61
C GLU A 182 -9.62 3.40 -8.59
N PRO A 183 -9.52 4.69 -8.94
CA PRO A 183 -9.13 5.72 -8.00
C PRO A 183 -10.04 5.75 -6.78
N ILE A 184 -9.44 5.83 -5.59
CA ILE A 184 -10.15 6.01 -4.33
C ILE A 184 -10.07 7.46 -3.87
N GLU A 185 -11.05 7.89 -3.08
CA GLU A 185 -11.00 9.20 -2.43
C GLU A 185 -9.75 9.26 -1.52
N PRO A 186 -8.85 10.24 -1.72
CA PRO A 186 -7.70 10.40 -0.85
C PRO A 186 -8.13 10.94 0.52
N ALA A 187 -7.40 10.56 1.56
CA ALA A 187 -7.56 11.20 2.87
C ALA A 187 -7.28 12.71 2.76
N PRO A 188 -7.85 13.53 3.66
CA PRO A 188 -7.53 14.96 3.73
C PRO A 188 -6.03 15.19 3.81
N PRO A 189 -5.51 16.30 3.24
CA PRO A 189 -4.08 16.58 3.25
C PRO A 189 -3.57 16.62 4.69
N PRO A 190 -2.32 16.17 4.93
CA PRO A 190 -1.72 16.31 6.24
C PRO A 190 -1.76 17.78 6.63
N LEU A 191 -2.18 18.04 7.86
CA LEU A 191 -2.19 19.40 8.37
C LEU A 191 -0.75 19.90 8.34
N GLY A 192 -0.51 20.97 7.57
CA GLY A 192 0.79 21.61 7.50
C GLY A 192 1.26 21.98 8.91
N ARG A 193 2.58 22.10 9.10
CA ARG A 193 3.12 22.67 10.34
C ARG A 193 2.34 23.96 10.63
N PRO A 194 1.86 24.21 11.86
CA PRO A 194 1.25 25.49 12.17
C PRO A 194 2.24 26.56 11.71
N ALA A 195 1.83 27.35 10.71
CA ALA A 195 2.63 28.46 10.26
C ALA A 195 2.92 29.29 11.52
N ALA A 196 4.20 29.50 11.84
CA ALA A 196 4.54 30.56 12.76
C ALA A 196 3.87 31.81 12.18
N GLN A 197 2.83 32.30 12.84
CA GLN A 197 2.04 33.44 12.39
C GLN A 197 3.01 34.58 12.10
N GLY A 198 3.20 34.89 10.83
CA GLY A 198 4.30 35.72 10.37
C GLY A 198 4.34 35.81 8.85
N GLY A 199 3.24 36.29 8.25
CA GLY A 199 3.16 36.59 6.83
C GLY A 199 1.76 36.41 6.30
N SER A 200 1.03 37.52 6.22
CA SER A 200 -0.27 37.63 5.55
C SER A 200 -0.21 36.97 4.17
N ALA A 201 -0.97 35.88 4.00
CA ALA A 201 -1.46 35.50 2.68
C ALA A 201 -2.52 36.55 2.31
N ALA A 202 -2.09 37.61 1.62
CA ALA A 202 -3.00 38.41 0.85
C ALA A 202 -3.53 37.53 -0.28
N ASP A 203 -4.85 37.41 -0.34
CA ASP A 203 -5.58 36.89 -1.48
C ASP A 203 -5.02 37.47 -2.79
N SER A 204 -4.68 36.60 -3.73
CA SER A 204 -4.69 36.95 -5.15
C SER A 204 -5.61 35.97 -5.84
N PRO A 205 -6.77 36.42 -6.35
CA PRO A 205 -7.57 35.62 -7.24
C PRO A 205 -6.89 35.61 -8.61
N ASP A 206 -7.17 34.54 -9.35
CA ASP A 206 -7.09 34.44 -10.82
C ASP A 206 -5.83 33.83 -11.43
N SER A 207 -5.96 32.56 -11.83
CA SER A 207 -5.60 32.11 -13.17
C SER A 207 -6.18 30.71 -13.39
N LYS A 208 -7.43 30.69 -13.89
CA LYS A 208 -7.82 29.63 -14.83
C LYS A 208 -6.99 29.85 -16.08
N GLU A 209 -5.96 29.05 -16.29
CA GLU A 209 -5.36 28.87 -17.61
C GLU A 209 -5.64 27.42 -18.05
N GLU A 210 -6.43 27.34 -19.11
CA GLU A 210 -6.74 26.15 -19.89
C GLU A 210 -5.46 25.44 -20.35
N ARG A 211 -5.48 24.11 -20.38
CA ARG A 211 -4.59 23.37 -21.28
C ARG A 211 -5.37 22.23 -21.93
N HIS A 212 -5.97 22.58 -23.06
CA HIS A 212 -6.12 21.66 -24.19
C HIS A 212 -4.75 21.39 -24.81
N GLY A 213 -4.56 20.16 -25.28
CA GLY A 213 -3.37 19.64 -25.95
C GLY A 213 -3.35 18.14 -25.86
#